data_AF-A0A7X3ZKP4-F1
#
_entry.id   AF-A0A7X3ZKP4-F1
#
_cell.length_a   1.000
_cell.length_b   1.000
_cell.length_c   1.000
_cell.angle_alpha   90.00
_cell.angle_beta   90.00
_cell.angle_gamma   90.00
#
_symmetry.space_group_name_H-M   'P 1'
#
loop_
_entity.id
_entity.type
_entity.pdbx_description
1 polymer ?
#
loop_
_entity_poly.entity_id
_entity_poly.type
_entity_poly.pdbx_seq_one_letter_code
_entity_poly.pdbx_strand_id
1 'polypeptide(L)'
;MFTHAKNIVLLFGILILAVSAACQLNPPLPEPLDTNYTPITQFSLPNGAKARLGKGTIQGIEYSKDGTRLAVFSSVGIWLYDAEKLQELSLLTQHTDYVYSGSISQDGSRAACGTYKGSVHIWNTSTGELLYTLNEHKLMVTAVSFSPDGTILATGGYDGKLHLWNTATGKHLKGSKKHSHSILDIRFSPDGQMLATATKGGGTIYLWNVSTGETINTLKGHIGDVKGIDFSPDGKILASCSTDETVRMWDTTTGKNIKTLSDHTTWIKSVRFSPDGATLASQSFGGRVLLSDVNTGELLRTFDDNPFHYGKGVCFSPDGVTIVSAYHKDINFWGLSSGNVLRTLEGYTTSIESVDYSPNGLKIATASDDGNARIWDATNGSLLNTLDEHTSKVKSVHFSPDSKMLASGSEDRKVYLWDVETGRYIRRLFGHEGTVLSVRFSPNGRIIASGGWDKTVRLWDATTGEHLRTFPYTHFANHIRFLPNSRKIVVDHNDSTVNLWNVKIDKYERTLVKYPGNGVSIAPNGRSIVTGGHNEVHLRPVGIFGFPKTLKGATGGWVKNVSFSPDNHTVASANKDGTVTVWDVSTKELIANFAGHGSVVNQVCFSPDGQTIASASSDGTVLLWDVPQR
;
A
#
# COMPACT_ATOMS: atom_id res chain seq x y z
N MET A 1 -52.19 -24.20 -47.18
CA MET A 1 -50.81 -23.71 -47.30
C MET A 1 -50.71 -22.17 -47.24
N PHE A 2 -51.63 -21.45 -46.56
CA PHE A 2 -51.64 -19.97 -46.53
C PHE A 2 -51.90 -19.36 -45.13
N THR A 3 -51.69 -20.12 -44.06
CA THR A 3 -51.87 -19.66 -42.67
C THR A 3 -50.60 -19.70 -41.82
N HIS A 4 -49.49 -20.30 -42.31
CA HIS A 4 -48.19 -20.27 -41.62
C HIS A 4 -47.27 -19.13 -42.07
N ALA A 5 -47.50 -18.53 -43.24
CA ALA A 5 -46.65 -17.44 -43.75
C ALA A 5 -46.95 -16.07 -43.11
N LYS A 6 -48.17 -15.84 -42.59
CA LYS A 6 -48.52 -14.54 -41.98
C LYS A 6 -48.01 -14.36 -40.54
N ASN A 7 -47.81 -15.45 -39.79
CA ASN A 7 -47.30 -15.36 -38.42
C ASN A 7 -45.78 -15.17 -38.36
N ILE A 8 -45.03 -15.61 -39.37
CA ILE A 8 -43.57 -15.41 -39.43
C ILE A 8 -43.22 -13.96 -39.78
N VAL A 9 -44.03 -13.29 -40.62
CA VAL A 9 -43.81 -11.87 -40.96
C VAL A 9 -44.15 -10.96 -39.79
N LEU A 10 -45.14 -11.31 -38.95
CA LEU A 10 -45.46 -10.52 -37.75
C LEU A 10 -44.38 -10.67 -36.66
N LEU A 11 -43.79 -11.85 -36.49
CA LEU A 11 -42.69 -12.07 -35.54
C LEU A 11 -41.40 -11.35 -35.97
N PHE A 12 -41.08 -11.31 -37.27
CA PHE A 12 -39.92 -10.54 -37.75
C PHE A 12 -40.14 -9.03 -37.71
N GLY A 13 -41.37 -8.54 -37.91
CA GLY A 13 -41.70 -7.12 -37.76
C GLY A 13 -41.58 -6.60 -36.32
N ILE A 14 -41.95 -7.42 -35.33
CA ILE A 14 -41.82 -7.08 -33.90
C ILE A 14 -40.37 -7.18 -33.42
N LEU A 15 -39.58 -8.12 -33.97
CA LEU A 15 -38.16 -8.24 -33.62
C LEU A 15 -37.33 -7.07 -34.18
N ILE A 16 -37.66 -6.54 -35.35
CA ILE A 16 -36.95 -5.39 -35.93
C ILE A 16 -37.29 -4.07 -35.21
N LEU A 17 -38.52 -3.90 -34.73
CA LEU A 17 -38.89 -2.76 -33.89
C LEU A 17 -38.29 -2.83 -32.48
N ALA A 18 -38.14 -4.04 -31.90
CA ALA A 18 -37.46 -4.22 -30.61
C ALA A 18 -35.94 -4.00 -30.68
N VAL A 19 -35.29 -4.36 -31.80
CA VAL A 19 -33.86 -4.12 -32.01
C VAL A 19 -33.57 -2.65 -32.36
N SER A 20 -34.52 -1.93 -32.97
CA SER A 20 -34.40 -0.48 -33.19
C SER A 20 -34.61 0.36 -31.92
N ALA A 21 -35.38 -0.13 -30.93
CA ALA A 21 -35.61 0.57 -29.66
C ALA A 21 -34.52 0.26 -28.61
N ALA A 22 -33.80 -0.85 -28.73
CA ALA A 22 -32.68 -1.21 -27.86
C ALA A 22 -31.34 -0.53 -28.24
N CYS A 23 -31.29 0.23 -29.34
CA CYS A 23 -30.06 0.83 -29.86
C CYS A 23 -29.99 2.37 -29.74
N GLN A 24 -30.84 2.99 -28.91
CA GLN A 24 -30.86 4.45 -28.65
C GLN A 24 -30.87 4.85 -27.17
N LEU A 25 -30.39 3.99 -26.27
CA LEU A 25 -29.90 4.45 -24.98
C LEU A 25 -28.40 4.70 -25.12
N ASN A 26 -28.06 5.84 -25.72
CA ASN A 26 -26.77 6.45 -25.36
C ASN A 26 -26.79 6.53 -23.83
N PRO A 27 -25.74 6.07 -23.12
CA PRO A 27 -25.60 6.42 -21.71
C PRO A 27 -25.76 7.94 -21.63
N PRO A 28 -26.44 8.49 -20.61
CA PRO A 28 -26.47 9.93 -20.43
C PRO A 28 -25.02 10.41 -20.54
N LEU A 29 -24.81 11.44 -21.38
CA LEU A 29 -23.53 12.15 -21.42
C LEU A 29 -23.09 12.34 -19.96
N PRO A 30 -21.83 12.05 -19.60
CA PRO A 30 -21.36 12.30 -18.25
C PRO A 30 -21.83 13.69 -17.87
N GLU A 31 -22.53 13.82 -16.74
CA GLU A 31 -22.85 15.15 -16.22
C GLU A 31 -21.56 15.97 -16.28
N PRO A 32 -21.63 17.25 -16.70
CA PRO A 32 -20.43 18.08 -16.73
C PRO A 32 -19.76 17.96 -15.37
N LEU A 33 -18.50 17.49 -15.38
CA LEU A 33 -17.66 17.32 -14.20
C LEU A 33 -17.93 18.50 -13.28
N ASP A 34 -18.50 18.21 -12.11
CA ASP A 34 -18.75 19.22 -11.09
C ASP A 34 -17.46 20.02 -10.92
N THR A 35 -17.51 21.31 -11.26
CA THR A 35 -16.31 22.17 -11.38
C THR A 35 -15.63 22.41 -10.03
N ASN A 36 -16.14 21.81 -8.96
CA ASN A 36 -15.57 21.76 -7.62
C ASN A 36 -14.90 20.41 -7.28
N TYR A 37 -14.73 19.48 -8.22
CA TYR A 37 -14.02 18.22 -7.98
C TYR A 37 -12.55 18.49 -7.66
N THR A 38 -12.17 18.34 -6.40
CA THR A 38 -10.77 18.34 -5.99
C THR A 38 -10.16 17.01 -6.45
N PRO A 39 -9.15 17.01 -7.35
CA PRO A 39 -8.53 15.78 -7.81
C PRO A 39 -8.00 14.99 -6.63
N ILE A 40 -8.09 13.66 -6.68
CA ILE A 40 -7.61 12.79 -5.60
C ILE A 40 -6.14 13.07 -5.22
N THR A 41 -5.36 13.52 -6.19
CA THR A 41 -3.96 13.88 -6.06
C THR A 41 -3.72 15.09 -5.16
N GLN A 42 -4.77 15.84 -4.80
CA GLN A 42 -4.73 17.06 -3.97
C GLN A 42 -5.31 16.86 -2.56
N PHE A 43 -5.89 15.70 -2.24
CA PHE A 43 -6.47 15.49 -0.91
C PHE A 43 -5.41 15.49 0.19
N SER A 44 -5.55 16.44 1.12
CA SER A 44 -4.80 16.53 2.37
C SER A 44 -3.29 16.29 2.15
N LEU A 45 -2.70 17.09 1.26
CA LEU A 45 -1.28 17.00 0.92
C LEU A 45 -0.40 17.48 2.09
N PRO A 46 0.74 16.81 2.34
CA PRO A 46 1.73 17.32 3.27
C PRO A 46 2.27 18.68 2.84
N ASN A 47 2.78 19.47 3.79
CA ASN A 47 3.36 20.77 3.50
C ASN A 47 4.51 20.64 2.47
N GLY A 48 4.41 21.40 1.37
CA GLY A 48 5.39 21.40 0.28
C GLY A 48 5.17 20.32 -0.78
N ALA A 49 4.21 19.40 -0.60
CA ALA A 49 3.82 18.46 -1.63
C ALA A 49 2.86 19.12 -2.62
N LYS A 50 3.10 18.92 -3.91
CA LYS A 50 2.29 19.37 -5.04
C LYS A 50 1.24 18.34 -5.45
N ALA A 51 1.54 17.06 -5.31
CA ALA A 51 0.61 15.98 -5.66
C ALA A 51 0.97 14.67 -4.95
N ARG A 52 -0.04 13.80 -4.78
CA ARG A 52 0.11 12.41 -4.35
C ARG A 52 -0.40 11.46 -5.42
N LEU A 53 0.38 10.44 -5.75
CA LEU A 53 -0.03 9.32 -6.61
C LEU A 53 -0.27 8.09 -5.75
N GLY A 54 -1.41 7.43 -5.94
CA GLY A 54 -1.83 6.24 -5.18
C GLY A 54 -2.54 6.55 -3.86
N LYS A 55 -3.36 5.61 -3.40
CA LYS A 55 -4.16 5.71 -2.16
C LYS A 55 -3.50 5.05 -0.93
N GLY A 56 -2.27 4.55 -1.07
CA GLY A 56 -1.61 3.76 -0.03
C GLY A 56 -2.06 2.30 0.02
N THR A 57 -1.55 1.56 0.99
CA THR A 57 -1.83 0.13 1.20
C THR A 57 -2.99 -0.06 2.16
N ILE A 58 -3.98 -0.86 1.79
CA ILE A 58 -5.14 -1.12 2.63
C ILE A 58 -4.74 -1.99 3.84
N GLN A 59 -5.27 -1.64 5.01
CA GLN A 59 -5.13 -2.36 6.27
C GLN A 59 -6.46 -2.86 6.83
N GLY A 60 -7.58 -2.26 6.41
CA GLY A 60 -8.90 -2.69 6.83
C GLY A 60 -10.00 -1.86 6.19
N ILE A 61 -11.23 -2.27 6.46
CA ILE A 61 -12.44 -1.66 5.94
C ILE A 61 -13.57 -1.78 6.98
N GLU A 62 -14.41 -0.75 7.09
CA GLU A 62 -15.56 -0.75 7.98
C GLU A 62 -16.66 0.20 7.46
N TYR A 63 -17.91 -0.26 7.50
CA TYR A 63 -19.08 0.60 7.29
C TYR A 63 -19.47 1.29 8.60
N SER A 64 -19.95 2.52 8.52
CA SER A 64 -20.79 3.06 9.58
C SER A 64 -22.13 2.31 9.61
N LYS A 65 -22.69 2.10 10.81
CA LYS A 65 -23.95 1.33 10.96
C LYS A 65 -25.15 2.03 10.35
N ASP A 66 -25.12 3.36 10.30
CA ASP A 66 -26.13 4.16 9.60
C ASP A 66 -26.09 3.98 8.07
N GLY A 67 -25.06 3.32 7.55
CA GLY A 67 -24.85 3.05 6.13
C GLY A 67 -24.61 4.25 5.26
N THR A 68 -24.21 5.37 5.84
CA THR A 68 -23.90 6.59 5.08
C THR A 68 -22.43 6.63 4.63
N ARG A 69 -21.53 5.97 5.37
CA ARG A 69 -20.09 6.02 5.11
C ARG A 69 -19.45 4.64 5.06
N LEU A 70 -18.46 4.54 4.18
CA LEU A 70 -17.51 3.45 4.15
C LEU A 70 -16.11 4.02 4.44
N ALA A 71 -15.47 3.51 5.49
CA ALA A 71 -14.12 3.86 5.87
C ALA A 71 -13.14 2.78 5.37
N VAL A 72 -12.16 3.20 4.58
CA VAL A 72 -11.03 2.36 4.17
C VAL A 72 -9.78 2.85 4.88
N PHE A 73 -9.24 2.02 5.77
CA PHE A 73 -8.02 2.31 6.49
C PHE A 73 -6.84 1.94 5.61
N SER A 74 -6.10 2.94 5.15
CA SER A 74 -4.89 2.78 4.36
C SER A 74 -3.68 3.24 5.15
N SER A 75 -2.48 2.81 4.76
CA SER A 75 -1.19 3.23 5.32
C SER A 75 -0.99 4.74 5.48
N VAL A 76 -1.65 5.56 4.66
CA VAL A 76 -1.53 7.03 4.65
C VAL A 76 -2.72 7.75 5.33
N GLY A 77 -3.71 7.00 5.80
CA GLY A 77 -4.90 7.54 6.46
C GLY A 77 -6.18 6.81 6.17
N ILE A 78 -7.28 7.45 6.56
CA ILE A 78 -8.63 6.91 6.41
C ILE A 78 -9.27 7.57 5.20
N TRP A 79 -9.51 6.79 4.16
CA TRP A 79 -10.33 7.21 3.02
C TRP A 79 -11.80 7.03 3.39
N LEU A 80 -12.56 8.11 3.36
CA LEU A 80 -14.00 8.07 3.53
C LEU A 80 -14.69 8.07 2.17
N TYR A 81 -15.64 7.18 2.01
CA TYR A 81 -16.50 7.06 0.85
C TYR A 81 -17.96 7.26 1.24
N ASP A 82 -18.73 7.80 0.32
CA ASP A 82 -20.18 7.68 0.34
C ASP A 82 -20.54 6.20 0.17
N ALA A 83 -21.26 5.61 1.10
CA ALA A 83 -21.51 4.17 1.10
C ALA A 83 -22.40 3.69 -0.06
N GLU A 84 -23.27 4.57 -0.58
CA GLU A 84 -24.21 4.24 -1.65
C GLU A 84 -23.57 4.41 -3.03
N LYS A 85 -22.97 5.58 -3.27
CA LYS A 85 -22.34 5.94 -4.54
C LYS A 85 -20.92 5.44 -4.68
N LEU A 86 -20.27 5.13 -3.55
CA LEU A 86 -18.86 4.74 -3.46
C LEU A 86 -17.92 5.81 -4.04
N GLN A 87 -18.32 7.07 -3.88
CA GLN A 87 -17.53 8.24 -4.25
C GLN A 87 -16.59 8.61 -3.10
N GLU A 88 -15.35 8.99 -3.41
CA GLU A 88 -14.43 9.52 -2.40
C GLU A 88 -14.96 10.85 -1.83
N LEU A 89 -15.08 10.92 -0.51
CA LEU A 89 -15.50 12.12 0.22
C LEU A 89 -14.30 12.89 0.76
N SER A 90 -13.38 12.20 1.42
CA SER A 90 -12.20 12.83 2.03
C SER A 90 -11.13 11.82 2.41
N LEU A 91 -9.92 12.33 2.65
CA LEU A 91 -8.83 11.60 3.27
C LEU A 91 -8.49 12.23 4.63
N LEU A 92 -8.77 11.49 5.71
CA LEU A 92 -8.39 11.86 7.06
C LEU A 92 -6.93 11.47 7.30
N THR A 93 -6.09 12.49 7.46
CA THR A 93 -4.65 12.36 7.68
C THR A 93 -4.20 13.35 8.77
N GLN A 94 -2.91 13.68 8.85
CA GLN A 94 -2.18 14.44 9.90
C GLN A 94 -1.39 13.56 10.88
N HIS A 95 -1.57 12.25 10.83
CA HIS A 95 -0.62 11.34 11.47
C HIS A 95 0.69 11.32 10.67
N THR A 96 1.81 11.11 11.37
CA THR A 96 3.15 11.13 10.77
C THR A 96 3.72 9.73 10.53
N ASP A 97 2.88 8.70 10.63
CA ASP A 97 3.33 7.31 10.65
C ASP A 97 2.27 6.35 10.11
N TYR A 98 2.73 5.20 9.61
CA TYR A 98 1.93 4.18 8.96
C TYR A 98 0.71 3.78 9.80
N VAL A 99 -0.49 3.97 9.26
CA VAL A 99 -1.74 3.50 9.88
C VAL A 99 -1.80 1.98 9.79
N TYR A 100 -2.16 1.33 10.89
CA TYR A 100 -2.20 -0.14 10.98
C TYR A 100 -3.59 -0.68 11.30
N SER A 101 -4.42 0.10 11.98
CA SER A 101 -5.79 -0.27 12.34
C SER A 101 -6.66 0.97 12.44
N GLY A 102 -7.97 0.81 12.38
CA GLY A 102 -8.90 1.91 12.64
C GLY A 102 -10.33 1.44 12.82
N SER A 103 -11.17 2.40 13.17
CA SER A 103 -12.61 2.21 13.30
C SER A 103 -13.37 3.50 13.01
N ILE A 104 -14.62 3.36 12.57
CA ILE A 104 -15.59 4.45 12.42
C ILE A 104 -16.72 4.28 13.45
N SER A 105 -17.20 5.40 14.01
CA SER A 105 -18.34 5.37 14.93
C SER A 105 -19.63 4.93 14.20
N GLN A 106 -20.59 4.39 14.95
CA GLN A 106 -21.80 3.81 14.35
C GLN A 106 -22.63 4.85 13.57
N ASP A 107 -22.64 6.10 14.05
CA ASP A 107 -23.28 7.26 13.41
C ASP A 107 -22.44 7.90 12.30
N GLY A 108 -21.28 7.32 11.98
CA GLY A 108 -20.36 7.82 10.97
C GLY A 108 -19.75 9.19 11.27
N SER A 109 -19.94 9.79 12.45
CA SER A 109 -19.52 11.16 12.77
C SER A 109 -18.05 11.28 13.16
N ARG A 110 -17.44 10.17 13.58
CA ARG A 110 -16.04 10.10 14.03
C ARG A 110 -15.33 8.91 13.43
N ALA A 111 -14.06 9.07 13.14
CA ALA A 111 -13.18 7.97 12.76
C ALA A 111 -11.91 8.04 13.60
N ALA A 112 -11.31 6.89 13.85
CA ALA A 112 -10.07 6.79 14.60
C ALA A 112 -9.13 5.78 13.95
N CYS A 113 -7.83 5.99 14.10
CA CYS A 113 -6.83 5.04 13.68
C CYS A 113 -5.70 4.88 14.69
N GLY A 114 -5.08 3.71 14.67
CA GLY A 114 -3.87 3.39 15.40
C GLY A 114 -2.68 3.23 14.45
N THR A 115 -1.52 3.76 14.84
CA THR A 115 -0.31 3.77 14.01
C THR A 115 0.71 2.72 14.43
N TYR A 116 1.69 2.48 13.56
CA TYR A 116 2.81 1.56 13.79
C TYR A 116 3.71 1.99 14.98
N LYS A 117 3.88 3.29 15.23
CA LYS A 117 4.66 3.84 16.36
C LYS A 117 3.86 4.02 17.65
N GLY A 118 2.58 3.65 17.70
CA GLY A 118 1.80 3.66 18.94
C GLY A 118 0.92 4.88 19.16
N SER A 119 0.82 5.80 18.21
CA SER A 119 -0.11 6.93 18.30
C SER A 119 -1.51 6.54 17.86
N VAL A 120 -2.52 7.13 18.50
CA VAL A 120 -3.93 7.02 18.13
C VAL A 120 -4.44 8.41 17.78
N HIS A 121 -5.19 8.50 16.69
CA HIS A 121 -5.74 9.77 16.22
C HIS A 121 -7.25 9.62 16.04
N ILE A 122 -7.98 10.69 16.35
CA ILE A 122 -9.45 10.74 16.25
C ILE A 122 -9.83 11.98 15.46
N TRP A 123 -10.71 11.81 14.48
CA TRP A 123 -11.19 12.87 13.60
C TRP A 123 -12.70 13.03 13.66
N ASN A 124 -13.16 14.24 13.34
CA ASN A 124 -14.52 14.48 12.88
C ASN A 124 -14.59 14.16 11.38
N THR A 125 -15.50 13.28 10.97
CA THR A 125 -15.59 12.80 9.58
C THR A 125 -16.21 13.82 8.62
N SER A 126 -17.05 14.72 9.14
CA SER A 126 -17.73 15.74 8.34
C SER A 126 -16.82 16.93 8.05
N THR A 127 -15.99 17.34 9.01
CA THR A 127 -15.08 18.49 8.83
C THR A 127 -13.66 18.08 8.42
N GLY A 128 -13.28 16.81 8.64
CA GLY A 128 -11.89 16.34 8.47
C GLY A 128 -10.94 16.81 9.58
N GLU A 129 -11.45 17.49 10.61
CA GLU A 129 -10.65 18.04 11.70
C GLU A 129 -10.11 16.92 12.60
N LEU A 130 -8.80 16.98 12.88
CA LEU A 130 -8.17 16.12 13.88
C LEU A 130 -8.56 16.63 15.28
N LEU A 131 -9.36 15.84 15.99
CA LEU A 131 -9.84 16.20 17.33
C LEU A 131 -8.78 15.91 18.39
N TYR A 132 -8.15 14.74 18.34
CA TYR A 132 -7.21 14.29 19.37
C TYR A 132 -6.08 13.45 18.80
N THR A 133 -4.89 13.60 19.41
CA THR A 133 -3.74 12.70 19.25
C THR A 133 -3.38 12.12 20.62
N LEU A 134 -3.37 10.79 20.73
CA LEU A 134 -3.21 10.06 21.99
C LEU A 134 -1.96 9.18 21.89
N ASN A 135 -0.97 9.41 22.75
CA ASN A 135 0.39 8.84 22.63
C ASN A 135 0.79 7.92 23.80
N GLU A 136 -0.15 7.11 24.31
CA GLU A 136 0.10 6.26 25.50
C GLU A 136 0.62 4.85 25.18
N HIS A 137 0.37 4.35 23.97
CA HIS A 137 0.95 3.08 23.54
C HIS A 137 2.42 3.27 23.17
N LYS A 138 3.27 2.33 23.60
CA LYS A 138 4.72 2.37 23.35
C LYS A 138 5.13 1.61 22.09
N LEU A 139 4.22 0.82 21.55
CA LEU A 139 4.39 -0.02 20.37
C LEU A 139 3.14 0.11 19.50
N MET A 140 3.19 -0.46 18.29
CA MET A 140 2.09 -0.50 17.33
C MET A 140 0.71 -0.73 17.95
N VAL A 141 -0.23 0.13 17.57
CA VAL A 141 -1.66 -0.03 17.90
C VAL A 141 -2.31 -0.89 16.84
N THR A 142 -2.82 -2.03 17.27
CA THR A 142 -3.32 -3.11 16.41
C THR A 142 -4.83 -3.24 16.43
N ALA A 143 -5.49 -2.66 17.42
CA ALA A 143 -6.92 -2.71 17.57
C ALA A 143 -7.46 -1.36 18.02
N VAL A 144 -8.49 -0.90 17.35
CA VAL A 144 -9.22 0.34 17.64
C VAL A 144 -10.70 0.03 17.43
N SER A 145 -11.55 0.36 18.39
CA SER A 145 -13.00 0.15 18.28
C SER A 145 -13.73 1.24 19.04
N PHE A 146 -14.70 1.89 18.39
CA PHE A 146 -15.68 2.72 19.09
C PHE A 146 -16.70 1.84 19.83
N SER A 147 -17.22 2.34 20.95
CA SER A 147 -18.44 1.81 21.57
C SER A 147 -19.66 2.10 20.69
N PRO A 148 -20.77 1.35 20.84
CA PRO A 148 -21.95 1.53 20.00
C PRO A 148 -22.55 2.93 20.03
N ASP A 149 -22.49 3.59 21.20
CA ASP A 149 -22.94 4.97 21.40
C ASP A 149 -21.90 6.02 20.97
N GLY A 150 -20.71 5.59 20.53
CA GLY A 150 -19.60 6.46 20.12
C GLY A 150 -18.94 7.26 21.25
N THR A 151 -19.30 7.05 22.51
CA THR A 151 -18.80 7.85 23.65
C THR A 151 -17.44 7.36 24.17
N ILE A 152 -17.11 6.10 23.93
CA ILE A 152 -15.86 5.45 24.33
C ILE A 152 -15.11 4.95 23.10
N LEU A 153 -13.80 5.15 23.08
CA LEU A 153 -12.89 4.47 22.17
C LEU A 153 -12.05 3.47 22.97
N ALA A 154 -11.97 2.22 22.52
CA ALA A 154 -11.03 1.24 23.05
C ALA A 154 -9.85 1.06 22.09
N THR A 155 -8.64 1.02 22.64
CA THR A 155 -7.41 0.83 21.87
C THR A 155 -6.51 -0.23 22.51
N GLY A 156 -5.90 -1.04 21.66
CA GLY A 156 -5.01 -2.13 22.06
C GLY A 156 -3.81 -2.22 21.13
N GLY A 157 -2.67 -2.63 21.70
CA GLY A 157 -1.42 -2.67 20.96
C GLY A 157 -0.51 -3.83 21.30
N TYR A 158 0.64 -3.83 20.63
CA TYR A 158 1.71 -4.81 20.84
C TYR A 158 2.37 -4.71 22.22
N ASP A 159 2.20 -3.60 22.91
CA ASP A 159 2.61 -3.41 24.29
C ASP A 159 1.71 -4.13 25.31
N GLY A 160 0.65 -4.79 24.84
CA GLY A 160 -0.30 -5.55 25.66
C GLY A 160 -1.20 -4.66 26.51
N LYS A 161 -1.20 -3.34 26.30
CA LYS A 161 -2.07 -2.43 27.03
C LYS A 161 -3.43 -2.32 26.35
N LEU A 162 -4.48 -2.25 27.16
CA LEU A 162 -5.82 -1.83 26.78
C LEU A 162 -6.07 -0.43 27.37
N HIS A 163 -6.41 0.52 26.52
CA HIS A 163 -6.81 1.87 26.93
C HIS A 163 -8.25 2.15 26.50
N LEU A 164 -8.99 2.84 27.37
CA LEU A 164 -10.33 3.34 27.12
C LEU A 164 -10.27 4.86 27.16
N TRP A 165 -10.90 5.51 26.20
CA TRP A 165 -10.84 6.95 26.01
C TRP A 165 -12.24 7.52 25.91
N ASN A 166 -12.48 8.63 26.58
CA ASN A 166 -13.68 9.42 26.35
C ASN A 166 -13.52 10.16 25.02
N THR A 167 -14.38 9.87 24.05
CA THR A 167 -14.24 10.43 22.70
C THR A 167 -14.50 11.94 22.67
N ALA A 168 -15.37 12.46 23.54
CA ALA A 168 -15.71 13.87 23.60
C ALA A 168 -14.63 14.76 24.21
N THR A 169 -13.70 14.19 24.98
CA THR A 169 -12.66 14.96 25.69
C THR A 169 -11.23 14.53 25.35
N GLY A 170 -11.06 13.39 24.69
CA GLY A 170 -9.76 12.76 24.44
C GLY A 170 -9.07 12.23 25.70
N LYS A 171 -9.75 12.27 26.85
CA LYS A 171 -9.16 11.87 28.13
C LYS A 171 -9.25 10.38 28.37
N HIS A 172 -8.21 9.85 28.99
CA HIS A 172 -8.16 8.46 29.43
C HIS A 172 -9.22 8.19 30.51
N LEU A 173 -9.99 7.12 30.33
CA LEU A 173 -10.94 6.62 31.33
C LEU A 173 -10.19 5.72 32.31
N LYS A 174 -10.48 5.86 33.62
CA LYS A 174 -9.88 5.00 34.64
C LYS A 174 -10.11 3.53 34.30
N GLY A 175 -9.07 2.70 34.47
CA GLY A 175 -9.17 1.25 34.26
C GLY A 175 -8.31 0.66 33.14
N SER A 176 -7.20 1.30 32.75
CA SER A 176 -6.24 0.67 31.82
C SER A 176 -5.82 -0.71 32.34
N LYS A 177 -5.97 -1.73 31.50
CA LYS A 177 -5.54 -3.09 31.83
C LYS A 177 -4.30 -3.42 31.03
N LYS A 178 -3.43 -4.24 31.62
CA LYS A 178 -2.25 -4.78 30.94
C LYS A 178 -2.41 -6.28 30.83
N HIS A 179 -2.45 -6.77 29.60
CA HIS A 179 -2.35 -8.19 29.28
C HIS A 179 -0.88 -8.63 29.34
N SER A 180 -0.65 -9.92 29.61
CA SER A 180 0.68 -10.54 29.48
C SER A 180 1.13 -10.66 28.02
N HIS A 181 0.21 -10.46 27.09
CA HIS A 181 0.35 -10.68 25.66
C HIS A 181 -0.12 -9.46 24.86
N SER A 182 0.40 -9.31 23.64
CA SER A 182 -0.05 -8.28 22.70
C SER A 182 -1.54 -8.44 22.39
N ILE A 183 -2.26 -7.33 22.25
CA ILE A 183 -3.66 -7.34 21.80
C ILE A 183 -3.67 -7.30 20.28
N LEU A 184 -4.56 -8.04 19.63
CA LEU A 184 -4.64 -8.14 18.17
C LEU A 184 -5.96 -7.66 17.59
N ASP A 185 -7.06 -7.78 18.33
CA ASP A 185 -8.36 -7.20 17.97
C ASP A 185 -9.16 -6.88 19.24
N ILE A 186 -10.07 -5.92 19.13
CA ILE A 186 -10.96 -5.45 20.20
C ILE A 186 -12.33 -5.17 19.59
N ARG A 187 -13.40 -5.63 20.25
CA ARG A 187 -14.78 -5.28 19.87
C ARG A 187 -15.65 -5.07 21.08
N PHE A 188 -16.50 -4.04 21.05
CA PHE A 188 -17.60 -3.88 22.00
C PHE A 188 -18.76 -4.79 21.62
N SER A 189 -19.52 -5.25 22.60
CA SER A 189 -20.83 -5.86 22.36
C SER A 189 -21.81 -4.82 21.81
N PRO A 190 -22.88 -5.23 21.09
CA PRO A 190 -23.86 -4.32 20.51
C PRO A 190 -24.55 -3.39 21.52
N ASP A 191 -24.68 -3.82 22.78
CA ASP A 191 -25.24 -3.05 23.89
C ASP A 191 -24.21 -2.18 24.63
N GLY A 192 -22.93 -2.28 24.27
CA GLY A 192 -21.81 -1.54 24.88
C GLY A 192 -21.43 -1.97 26.29
N GLN A 193 -22.04 -3.01 26.85
CA GLN A 193 -21.78 -3.45 28.23
C GLN A 193 -20.56 -4.35 28.35
N MET A 194 -20.23 -5.08 27.28
CA MET A 194 -19.09 -5.98 27.21
C MET A 194 -18.04 -5.46 26.23
N LEU A 195 -16.78 -5.77 26.52
CA LEU A 195 -15.66 -5.58 25.61
C LEU A 195 -14.92 -6.90 25.48
N ALA A 196 -14.65 -7.33 24.26
CA ALA A 196 -13.83 -8.50 23.98
C ALA A 196 -12.43 -8.06 23.53
N THR A 197 -11.39 -8.73 24.03
CA THR A 197 -10.00 -8.52 23.60
C THR A 197 -9.36 -9.84 23.18
N ALA A 198 -8.82 -9.88 21.96
CA ALA A 198 -8.10 -11.02 21.40
C ALA A 198 -6.60 -10.84 21.57
N THR A 199 -5.88 -11.86 22.07
CA THR A 199 -4.44 -11.75 22.35
C THR A 199 -3.56 -12.61 21.44
N LYS A 200 -2.31 -12.18 21.31
CA LYS A 200 -1.21 -12.89 20.65
C LYS A 200 -0.60 -13.93 21.59
N GLY A 201 -0.43 -15.17 21.17
CA GLY A 201 0.15 -16.24 21.99
C GLY A 201 -0.87 -16.86 22.94
N GLY A 202 -1.21 -18.13 22.70
CA GLY A 202 -2.08 -18.93 23.56
C GLY A 202 -3.58 -18.82 23.28
N GLY A 203 -3.98 -18.20 22.18
CA GLY A 203 -5.37 -18.26 21.67
C GLY A 203 -6.44 -17.78 22.63
N THR A 204 -6.11 -16.88 23.55
CA THR A 204 -7.00 -16.46 24.62
C THR A 204 -7.77 -15.20 24.23
N ILE A 205 -9.07 -15.19 24.57
CA ILE A 205 -9.95 -14.03 24.44
C ILE A 205 -10.47 -13.68 25.81
N TYR A 206 -10.45 -12.40 26.16
CA TYR A 206 -10.98 -11.91 27.43
C TYR A 206 -12.27 -11.14 27.18
N LEU A 207 -13.30 -11.43 27.98
CA LEU A 207 -14.54 -10.66 28.03
C LEU A 207 -14.53 -9.80 29.28
N TRP A 208 -14.74 -8.50 29.11
CA TRP A 208 -14.69 -7.50 30.16
C TRP A 208 -16.03 -6.82 30.30
N ASN A 209 -16.41 -6.49 31.52
CA ASN A 209 -17.50 -5.58 31.78
C ASN A 209 -16.99 -4.14 31.67
N VAL A 210 -17.62 -3.33 30.82
CA VAL A 210 -17.13 -1.97 30.48
C VAL A 210 -17.25 -1.00 31.66
N SER A 211 -18.30 -1.10 32.47
CA SER A 211 -18.55 -0.16 33.57
C SER A 211 -17.67 -0.44 34.80
N THR A 212 -17.43 -1.72 35.10
CA THR A 212 -16.63 -2.15 36.26
C THR A 212 -15.16 -2.37 35.93
N GLY A 213 -14.83 -2.68 34.67
CA GLY A 213 -13.49 -3.09 34.24
C GLY A 213 -13.09 -4.48 34.75
N GLU A 214 -14.04 -5.28 35.23
CA GLU A 214 -13.81 -6.65 35.69
C GLU A 214 -13.90 -7.65 34.53
N THR A 215 -13.14 -8.75 34.62
CA THR A 215 -13.21 -9.83 33.64
C THR A 215 -14.48 -10.65 33.90
N ILE A 216 -15.38 -10.68 32.91
CA ILE A 216 -16.58 -11.52 32.91
C ILE A 216 -16.19 -12.97 32.63
N ASN A 217 -15.38 -13.18 31.59
CA ASN A 217 -15.01 -14.53 31.17
C ASN A 217 -13.65 -14.55 30.45
N THR A 218 -13.03 -15.72 30.37
CA THR A 218 -11.81 -15.97 29.61
C THR A 218 -12.02 -17.19 28.72
N LEU A 219 -12.08 -16.93 27.42
CA LEU A 219 -12.32 -17.95 26.40
C LEU A 219 -10.98 -18.55 25.97
N LYS A 220 -10.79 -19.84 26.22
CA LYS A 220 -9.57 -20.58 25.87
C LYS A 220 -9.93 -21.76 24.98
N GLY A 221 -9.16 -21.94 23.91
CA GLY A 221 -9.32 -23.11 23.03
C GLY A 221 -8.63 -22.98 21.68
N HIS A 222 -8.38 -21.76 21.19
CA HIS A 222 -7.49 -21.57 20.05
C HIS A 222 -6.04 -21.96 20.42
N ILE A 223 -5.33 -22.52 19.45
CA ILE A 223 -3.91 -22.91 19.59
C ILE A 223 -3.02 -21.79 19.01
N GLY A 224 -3.56 -21.03 18.07
CA GLY A 224 -2.92 -19.90 17.40
C GLY A 224 -3.19 -18.53 18.01
N ASP A 225 -2.67 -17.49 17.35
CA ASP A 225 -3.04 -16.10 17.63
C ASP A 225 -4.47 -15.84 17.17
N VAL A 226 -5.31 -15.26 18.03
CA VAL A 226 -6.64 -14.79 17.60
C VAL A 226 -6.48 -13.45 16.89
N LYS A 227 -6.77 -13.41 15.58
CA LYS A 227 -6.54 -12.24 14.72
C LYS A 227 -7.74 -11.33 14.58
N GLY A 228 -8.95 -11.86 14.74
CA GLY A 228 -10.18 -11.11 14.58
C GLY A 228 -11.27 -11.69 15.48
N ILE A 229 -12.12 -10.82 15.98
CA ILE A 229 -13.31 -11.17 16.77
C ILE A 229 -14.49 -10.32 16.33
N ASP A 230 -15.70 -10.81 16.56
CA ASP A 230 -16.93 -10.05 16.38
C ASP A 230 -18.06 -10.61 17.24
N PHE A 231 -18.98 -9.76 17.69
CA PHE A 231 -20.18 -10.19 18.42
C PHE A 231 -21.34 -10.38 17.45
N SER A 232 -22.20 -11.36 17.71
CA SER A 232 -23.50 -11.45 17.06
C SER A 232 -24.34 -10.20 17.37
N PRO A 233 -25.29 -9.80 16.52
CA PRO A 233 -26.11 -8.60 16.73
C PRO A 233 -26.90 -8.59 18.05
N ASP A 234 -27.20 -9.78 18.61
CA ASP A 234 -27.85 -9.94 19.91
C ASP A 234 -26.87 -10.03 21.10
N GLY A 235 -25.55 -10.02 20.84
CA GLY A 235 -24.48 -10.08 21.84
C GLY A 235 -24.29 -11.44 22.53
N LYS A 236 -25.04 -12.48 22.16
CA LYS A 236 -24.99 -13.79 22.83
C LYS A 236 -23.88 -14.70 22.33
N ILE A 237 -23.41 -14.48 21.10
CA ILE A 237 -22.34 -15.25 20.48
C ILE A 237 -21.17 -14.32 20.19
N LEU A 238 -19.97 -14.74 20.52
CA LEU A 238 -18.74 -14.15 20.00
C LEU A 238 -18.16 -15.10 18.95
N ALA A 239 -17.84 -14.59 17.77
CA ALA A 239 -17.01 -15.29 16.80
C ALA A 239 -15.55 -14.86 16.94
N SER A 240 -14.62 -15.78 16.75
CA SER A 240 -13.19 -15.51 16.71
C SER A 240 -12.50 -16.28 15.61
N CYS A 241 -11.50 -15.68 14.98
CA CYS A 241 -10.69 -16.31 13.94
C CYS A 241 -9.20 -16.27 14.27
N SER A 242 -8.46 -17.30 13.86
CA SER A 242 -7.12 -17.56 14.39
C SER A 242 -6.10 -17.99 13.34
N THR A 243 -4.82 -17.95 13.74
CA THR A 243 -3.73 -18.57 12.98
C THR A 243 -3.74 -20.08 12.97
N ASP A 244 -4.57 -20.70 13.81
CA ASP A 244 -4.83 -22.14 13.77
C ASP A 244 -5.85 -22.54 12.68
N GLU A 245 -6.16 -21.62 11.76
CA GLU A 245 -7.00 -21.88 10.58
C GLU A 245 -8.48 -22.15 10.93
N THR A 246 -8.88 -21.92 12.19
CA THR A 246 -10.25 -22.11 12.64
C THR A 246 -10.99 -20.80 12.94
N VAL A 247 -12.30 -20.84 12.72
CA VAL A 247 -13.25 -19.89 13.31
C VAL A 247 -13.96 -20.59 14.46
N ARG A 248 -14.07 -19.93 15.61
CA ARG A 248 -14.77 -20.46 16.79
C ARG A 248 -15.91 -19.55 17.19
N MET A 249 -17.02 -20.15 17.58
CA MET A 249 -18.17 -19.46 18.15
C MET A 249 -18.30 -19.79 19.63
N TRP A 250 -18.49 -18.76 20.45
CA TRP A 250 -18.49 -18.85 21.90
C TRP A 250 -19.77 -18.28 22.46
N ASP A 251 -20.34 -18.96 23.44
CA ASP A 251 -21.42 -18.40 24.25
C ASP A 251 -20.84 -17.33 25.17
N THR A 252 -21.32 -16.09 25.08
CA THR A 252 -20.74 -14.96 25.81
C THR A 252 -21.02 -14.99 27.31
N THR A 253 -22.04 -15.74 27.73
CA THR A 253 -22.44 -15.89 29.13
C THR A 253 -21.64 -17.00 29.81
N THR A 254 -21.62 -18.18 29.21
CA THR A 254 -20.98 -19.38 29.78
C THR A 254 -19.50 -19.48 29.43
N GLY A 255 -19.06 -18.81 28.36
CA GLY A 255 -17.70 -18.86 27.82
C GLY A 255 -17.35 -20.16 27.12
N LYS A 256 -18.33 -21.05 26.92
CA LYS A 256 -18.12 -22.33 26.23
C LYS A 256 -18.02 -22.13 24.73
N ASN A 257 -17.13 -22.88 24.10
CA ASN A 257 -17.12 -23.01 22.65
C ASN A 257 -18.39 -23.78 22.22
N ILE A 258 -19.23 -23.12 21.41
CA ILE A 258 -20.44 -23.71 20.83
C ILE A 258 -20.09 -24.45 19.53
N LYS A 259 -19.20 -23.85 18.73
CA LYS A 259 -18.85 -24.38 17.40
C LYS A 259 -17.41 -24.05 17.00
N THR A 260 -16.83 -24.90 16.17
CA THR A 260 -15.54 -24.70 15.51
C THR A 260 -15.69 -25.01 14.01
N LEU A 261 -15.34 -24.06 13.16
CA LEU A 261 -15.33 -24.15 11.69
C LEU A 261 -13.88 -24.28 11.22
N SER A 262 -13.61 -25.15 10.26
CA SER A 262 -12.23 -25.51 9.84
C SER A 262 -12.08 -25.59 8.32
N ASP A 263 -12.87 -24.82 7.58
CA ASP A 263 -12.90 -24.82 6.11
C ASP A 263 -11.75 -24.02 5.47
N HIS A 264 -11.07 -23.18 6.24
CA HIS A 264 -9.90 -22.43 5.78
C HIS A 264 -8.63 -23.31 5.82
N THR A 265 -7.75 -23.08 4.85
CA THR A 265 -6.47 -23.80 4.71
C THR A 265 -5.25 -22.94 5.05
N THR A 266 -5.48 -21.71 5.50
CA THR A 266 -4.47 -20.76 5.93
C THR A 266 -5.02 -19.93 7.08
N TRP A 267 -4.13 -19.30 7.86
CA TRP A 267 -4.51 -18.40 8.94
C TRP A 267 -5.56 -17.35 8.54
N ILE A 268 -6.52 -17.13 9.45
CA ILE A 268 -7.68 -16.28 9.21
C ILE A 268 -7.42 -14.90 9.80
N LYS A 269 -7.71 -13.85 9.01
CA LYS A 269 -7.37 -12.47 9.36
C LYS A 269 -8.55 -11.68 9.93
N SER A 270 -9.76 -11.96 9.47
CA SER A 270 -10.96 -11.21 9.83
C SER A 270 -12.20 -12.10 9.85
N VAL A 271 -13.14 -11.78 10.73
CA VAL A 271 -14.44 -12.44 10.85
C VAL A 271 -15.51 -11.41 11.21
N ARG A 272 -16.69 -11.47 10.58
CA ARG A 272 -17.82 -10.58 10.85
C ARG A 272 -19.15 -11.30 10.76
N PHE A 273 -20.08 -10.96 11.64
CA PHE A 273 -21.48 -11.38 11.52
C PHE A 273 -22.23 -10.55 10.49
N SER A 274 -23.20 -11.16 9.81
CA SER A 274 -24.20 -10.40 9.05
C SER A 274 -25.08 -9.56 9.99
N PRO A 275 -25.69 -8.47 9.51
CA PRO A 275 -26.53 -7.59 10.34
C PRO A 275 -27.71 -8.31 11.02
N ASP A 276 -28.23 -9.37 10.40
CA ASP A 276 -29.28 -10.23 10.95
C ASP A 276 -28.77 -11.36 11.87
N GLY A 277 -27.45 -11.57 11.93
CA GLY A 277 -26.79 -12.60 12.73
C GLY A 277 -26.92 -14.02 12.20
N ALA A 278 -27.54 -14.23 11.03
CA ALA A 278 -27.77 -15.55 10.47
C ALA A 278 -26.50 -16.17 9.85
N THR A 279 -25.62 -15.33 9.33
CA THR A 279 -24.41 -15.76 8.63
C THR A 279 -23.14 -15.11 9.16
N LEU A 280 -22.01 -15.74 8.87
CA LEU A 280 -20.69 -15.31 9.30
C LEU A 280 -19.75 -15.29 8.10
N ALA A 281 -19.17 -14.13 7.81
CA ALA A 281 -18.10 -13.99 6.83
C ALA A 281 -16.75 -14.12 7.51
N SER A 282 -15.83 -14.86 6.91
CA SER A 282 -14.45 -14.98 7.38
C SER A 282 -13.48 -14.88 6.19
N GLN A 283 -12.40 -14.13 6.38
CA GLN A 283 -11.39 -13.92 5.33
C GLN A 283 -10.02 -14.39 5.81
N SER A 284 -9.39 -15.22 4.98
CA SER A 284 -8.03 -15.71 5.21
C SER A 284 -6.96 -14.69 4.80
N PHE A 285 -5.76 -14.86 5.31
CA PHE A 285 -4.61 -14.10 4.83
C PHE A 285 -4.35 -14.34 3.34
N GLY A 286 -4.59 -15.55 2.84
CA GLY A 286 -4.50 -15.90 1.42
C GLY A 286 -5.68 -15.38 0.57
N GLY A 287 -6.51 -14.49 1.11
CA GLY A 287 -7.57 -13.80 0.36
C GLY A 287 -8.88 -14.54 0.30
N ARG A 288 -8.90 -15.83 0.66
CA ARG A 288 -10.09 -16.66 0.60
C ARG A 288 -11.20 -16.11 1.52
N VAL A 289 -12.38 -15.86 0.97
CA VAL A 289 -13.55 -15.38 1.72
C VAL A 289 -14.62 -16.46 1.78
N LEU A 290 -14.97 -16.89 2.99
CA LEU A 290 -15.98 -17.91 3.25
C LEU A 290 -17.17 -17.32 3.99
N LEU A 291 -18.37 -17.74 3.58
CA LEU A 291 -19.64 -17.44 4.24
C LEU A 291 -20.20 -18.72 4.84
N SER A 292 -20.46 -18.72 6.13
CA SER A 292 -20.99 -19.86 6.88
C SER A 292 -22.30 -19.52 7.55
N ASP A 293 -23.17 -20.51 7.72
CA ASP A 293 -24.38 -20.38 8.51
C ASP A 293 -24.04 -20.46 10.01
N VAL A 294 -24.56 -19.54 10.81
CA VAL A 294 -24.20 -19.44 12.25
C VAL A 294 -24.79 -20.59 13.06
N ASN A 295 -26.00 -21.05 12.71
CA ASN A 295 -26.72 -22.05 13.49
C ASN A 295 -26.19 -23.46 13.23
N THR A 296 -26.05 -23.82 11.96
CA THR A 296 -25.59 -25.14 11.49
C THR A 296 -24.07 -25.22 11.46
N GLY A 297 -23.39 -24.13 11.13
CA GLY A 297 -21.95 -24.11 10.85
C GLY A 297 -21.58 -24.59 9.45
N GLU A 298 -22.57 -24.80 8.58
CA GLU A 298 -22.31 -25.24 7.22
C GLU A 298 -21.71 -24.10 6.38
N LEU A 299 -20.74 -24.45 5.55
CA LEU A 299 -20.20 -23.54 4.54
C LEU A 299 -21.27 -23.30 3.47
N LEU A 300 -21.74 -22.06 3.38
CA LEU A 300 -22.74 -21.64 2.39
C LEU A 300 -22.10 -21.26 1.06
N ARG A 301 -20.97 -20.53 1.09
CA ARG A 301 -20.34 -20.00 -0.13
C ARG A 301 -18.87 -19.64 0.05
N THR A 302 -18.12 -19.72 -1.06
CA THR A 302 -16.78 -19.12 -1.23
C THR A 302 -16.86 -18.02 -2.29
N PHE A 303 -16.32 -16.83 -2.01
CA PHE A 303 -16.38 -15.66 -2.93
C PHE A 303 -15.08 -15.44 -3.70
N ASP A 304 -13.95 -15.52 -3.02
CA ASP A 304 -12.62 -15.39 -3.62
C ASP A 304 -11.78 -16.59 -3.20
N ASP A 305 -10.94 -17.07 -4.12
CA ASP A 305 -9.96 -18.13 -3.91
C ASP A 305 -8.65 -17.82 -4.67
N ASN A 306 -8.44 -16.56 -5.05
CA ASN A 306 -7.21 -16.13 -5.71
C ASN A 306 -6.04 -16.12 -4.73
N PRO A 307 -5.02 -16.98 -4.92
CA PRO A 307 -3.91 -17.10 -3.98
C PRO A 307 -2.98 -15.88 -3.96
N PHE A 308 -3.12 -14.96 -4.91
CA PHE A 308 -2.33 -13.72 -4.99
C PHE A 308 -3.01 -12.55 -4.25
N HIS A 309 -4.24 -12.74 -3.77
CA HIS A 309 -4.95 -11.73 -2.99
C HIS A 309 -4.62 -11.88 -1.50
N TYR A 310 -3.88 -10.94 -0.94
CA TYR A 310 -3.66 -10.92 0.52
C TYR A 310 -4.82 -10.24 1.25
N GLY A 311 -5.58 -11.00 2.04
CA GLY A 311 -6.75 -10.52 2.78
C GLY A 311 -6.40 -9.58 3.93
N LYS A 312 -7.17 -8.50 4.08
CA LYS A 312 -6.97 -7.46 5.09
C LYS A 312 -8.16 -7.28 6.03
N GLY A 313 -9.37 -7.48 5.54
CA GLY A 313 -10.59 -7.34 6.32
C GLY A 313 -11.82 -7.72 5.50
N VAL A 314 -12.85 -8.18 6.20
CA VAL A 314 -14.17 -8.41 5.60
C VAL A 314 -15.21 -7.65 6.41
N CYS A 315 -16.28 -7.18 5.76
CA CYS A 315 -17.47 -6.66 6.42
C CYS A 315 -18.71 -6.90 5.56
N PHE A 316 -19.89 -6.75 6.15
CA PHE A 316 -21.15 -6.72 5.43
C PHE A 316 -21.56 -5.27 5.19
N SER A 317 -22.28 -5.03 4.09
CA SER A 317 -23.07 -3.82 3.97
C SER A 317 -24.16 -3.79 5.05
N PRO A 318 -24.59 -2.61 5.51
CA PRO A 318 -25.59 -2.49 6.59
C PRO A 318 -26.94 -3.14 6.28
N ASP A 319 -27.32 -3.20 5.00
CA ASP A 319 -28.52 -3.90 4.52
C ASP A 319 -28.34 -5.43 4.46
N GLY A 320 -27.14 -5.94 4.68
CA GLY A 320 -26.80 -7.36 4.69
C GLY A 320 -26.76 -8.03 3.32
N VAL A 321 -26.93 -7.30 2.21
CA VAL A 321 -27.02 -7.91 0.87
C VAL A 321 -25.67 -8.04 0.17
N THR A 322 -24.64 -7.35 0.66
CA THR A 322 -23.30 -7.31 0.08
C THR A 322 -22.25 -7.71 1.11
N ILE A 323 -21.28 -8.52 0.68
CA ILE A 323 -20.02 -8.73 1.41
C ILE A 323 -18.96 -7.86 0.77
N VAL A 324 -18.16 -7.19 1.59
CA VAL A 324 -17.03 -6.40 1.14
C VAL A 324 -15.74 -6.99 1.67
N SER A 325 -14.82 -7.31 0.76
CA SER A 325 -13.54 -7.90 1.08
C SER A 325 -12.42 -6.94 0.70
N ALA A 326 -11.66 -6.50 1.69
CA ALA A 326 -10.46 -5.71 1.50
C ALA A 326 -9.24 -6.62 1.30
N TYR A 327 -8.47 -6.33 0.26
CA TYR A 327 -7.16 -6.92 -0.01
C TYR A 327 -6.08 -5.87 0.17
N HIS A 328 -4.85 -6.16 -0.23
CA HIS A 328 -3.73 -5.22 -0.13
C HIS A 328 -3.82 -4.03 -1.10
N LYS A 329 -4.44 -4.19 -2.28
CA LYS A 329 -4.53 -3.17 -3.34
C LYS A 329 -5.93 -2.93 -3.91
N ASP A 330 -6.88 -3.82 -3.65
CA ASP A 330 -8.24 -3.74 -4.18
C ASP A 330 -9.26 -4.05 -3.10
N ILE A 331 -10.51 -3.62 -3.31
CA ILE A 331 -11.64 -3.93 -2.45
C ILE A 331 -12.78 -4.40 -3.33
N ASN A 332 -13.23 -5.64 -3.13
CA ASN A 332 -14.31 -6.23 -3.90
C ASN A 332 -15.61 -6.24 -3.12
N PHE A 333 -16.69 -5.90 -3.81
CA PHE A 333 -18.07 -5.91 -3.32
C PHE A 333 -18.78 -7.08 -3.98
N TRP A 334 -19.27 -8.01 -3.19
CA TRP A 334 -19.85 -9.26 -3.65
C TRP A 334 -21.33 -9.32 -3.30
N GLY A 335 -22.17 -9.63 -4.28
CA GLY A 335 -23.58 -9.87 -4.00
C GLY A 335 -23.75 -11.15 -3.21
N LEU A 336 -24.34 -11.09 -2.02
CA LEU A 336 -24.45 -12.23 -1.12
C LEU A 336 -25.19 -13.42 -1.77
N SER A 337 -26.27 -13.11 -2.50
CA SER A 337 -27.11 -14.08 -3.20
C SER A 337 -26.46 -14.60 -4.49
N SER A 338 -25.87 -13.71 -5.29
CA SER A 338 -25.31 -14.05 -6.60
C SER A 338 -23.93 -14.71 -6.53
N GLY A 339 -23.10 -14.33 -5.55
CA GLY A 339 -21.69 -14.71 -5.49
C GLY A 339 -20.78 -13.89 -6.41
N ASN A 340 -21.32 -12.98 -7.21
CA ASN A 340 -20.57 -12.23 -8.21
C ASN A 340 -20.00 -10.94 -7.64
N VAL A 341 -18.85 -10.51 -8.16
CA VAL A 341 -18.33 -9.16 -7.94
C VAL A 341 -19.30 -8.15 -8.57
N LEU A 342 -19.89 -7.30 -7.74
CA LEU A 342 -20.75 -6.19 -8.15
C LEU A 342 -19.91 -4.96 -8.51
N ARG A 343 -18.82 -4.74 -7.77
CA ARG A 343 -17.92 -3.59 -7.93
C ARG A 343 -16.56 -3.86 -7.30
N THR A 344 -15.54 -3.18 -7.82
CA THR A 344 -14.20 -3.14 -7.23
C THR A 344 -13.78 -1.68 -7.03
N LEU A 345 -13.25 -1.35 -5.85
CA LEU A 345 -12.54 -0.08 -5.62
C LEU A 345 -11.05 -0.29 -5.84
N GLU A 346 -10.49 0.56 -6.71
CA GLU A 346 -9.09 0.52 -7.14
C GLU A 346 -8.34 1.82 -6.77
N GLY A 347 -7.06 1.87 -7.16
CA GLY A 347 -6.17 3.02 -6.94
C GLY A 347 -5.32 2.92 -5.66
N TYR A 348 -5.51 1.87 -4.86
CA TYR A 348 -4.60 1.52 -3.77
C TYR A 348 -3.39 0.80 -4.32
N THR A 349 -2.24 1.03 -3.70
CA THR A 349 -0.99 0.38 -4.10
C THR A 349 -0.22 -0.08 -2.86
N THR A 350 0.65 -1.06 -3.04
CA THR A 350 1.56 -1.46 -1.96
C THR A 350 2.90 -0.74 -2.07
N SER A 351 3.85 -1.04 -1.19
CA SER A 351 5.20 -0.42 -1.17
C SER A 351 5.71 -0.08 -2.56
N ILE A 352 5.98 1.20 -2.81
CA ILE A 352 6.56 1.65 -4.07
C ILE A 352 8.07 1.60 -3.90
N GLU A 353 8.71 0.71 -4.66
CA GLU A 353 10.14 0.41 -4.54
C GLU A 353 10.99 1.32 -5.43
N SER A 354 10.41 1.79 -6.54
CA SER A 354 11.11 2.62 -7.52
C SER A 354 10.18 3.63 -8.17
N VAL A 355 10.72 4.81 -8.48
CA VAL A 355 10.06 5.88 -9.25
C VAL A 355 11.04 6.48 -10.25
N ASP A 356 10.55 6.84 -11.42
CA ASP A 356 11.34 7.50 -12.46
C ASP A 356 10.49 8.50 -13.26
N TYR A 357 11.08 9.63 -13.63
CA TYR A 357 10.48 10.54 -14.60
C TYR A 357 10.89 10.13 -16.02
N SER A 358 9.93 10.21 -16.94
CA SER A 358 10.26 10.17 -18.36
C SER A 358 11.16 11.37 -18.73
N PRO A 359 12.15 11.20 -19.62
CA PRO A 359 13.05 12.28 -20.04
C PRO A 359 12.38 13.53 -20.59
N ASN A 360 11.14 13.42 -21.11
CA ASN A 360 10.35 14.56 -21.57
C ASN A 360 9.52 15.23 -20.46
N GLY A 361 9.52 14.69 -19.24
CA GLY A 361 8.83 15.23 -18.07
C GLY A 361 7.32 15.00 -18.02
N LEU A 362 6.74 14.33 -19.02
CA LEU A 362 5.28 14.21 -19.16
C LEU A 362 4.68 13.04 -18.41
N LYS A 363 5.50 12.01 -18.13
CA LYS A 363 5.07 10.77 -17.48
C LYS A 363 5.98 10.41 -16.29
N ILE A 364 5.39 9.74 -15.30
CA ILE A 364 6.10 9.13 -14.17
C ILE A 364 5.85 7.62 -14.23
N ALA A 365 6.88 6.81 -13.97
CA ALA A 365 6.74 5.37 -13.81
C ALA A 365 6.99 4.98 -12.35
N THR A 366 6.24 4.00 -11.86
CA THR A 366 6.43 3.43 -10.53
C THR A 366 6.53 1.91 -10.57
N ALA A 367 7.30 1.33 -9.65
CA ALA A 367 7.40 -0.11 -9.41
C ALA A 367 6.87 -0.43 -8.01
N SER A 368 5.95 -1.39 -7.89
CA SER A 368 5.32 -1.73 -6.61
C SER A 368 5.52 -3.20 -6.23
N ASP A 369 5.49 -3.44 -4.92
CA ASP A 369 5.42 -4.76 -4.30
C ASP A 369 4.11 -5.51 -4.62
N ASP A 370 3.15 -4.87 -5.27
CA ASP A 370 1.88 -5.49 -5.67
C ASP A 370 1.98 -6.29 -6.98
N GLY A 371 3.20 -6.40 -7.51
CA GLY A 371 3.49 -7.09 -8.76
C GLY A 371 3.38 -6.22 -10.00
N ASN A 372 2.93 -4.96 -9.88
CA ASN A 372 2.70 -4.11 -11.04
C ASN A 372 3.70 -2.96 -11.13
N ALA A 373 4.06 -2.60 -12.37
CA ALA A 373 4.57 -1.27 -12.68
C ALA A 373 3.41 -0.41 -13.20
N ARG A 374 3.47 0.91 -13.00
CA ARG A 374 2.42 1.84 -13.44
C ARG A 374 3.02 3.06 -14.11
N ILE A 375 2.31 3.59 -15.10
CA ILE A 375 2.65 4.82 -15.80
C ILE A 375 1.57 5.85 -15.48
N TRP A 376 2.01 7.01 -15.02
CA TRP A 376 1.16 8.12 -14.57
C TRP A 376 1.42 9.34 -15.44
N ASP A 377 0.40 10.15 -15.63
CA ASP A 377 0.55 11.51 -16.15
C ASP A 377 1.21 12.39 -15.08
N ALA A 378 2.33 13.04 -15.42
CA ALA A 378 3.10 13.83 -14.47
C ALA A 378 2.41 15.17 -14.12
N THR A 379 1.47 15.62 -14.94
CA THR A 379 0.82 16.94 -14.81
C THR A 379 -0.40 16.85 -13.91
N ASN A 380 -1.29 15.89 -14.15
CA ASN A 380 -2.53 15.74 -13.38
C ASN A 380 -2.50 14.54 -12.41
N GLY A 381 -1.50 13.67 -12.50
CA GLY A 381 -1.32 12.50 -11.63
C GLY A 381 -2.30 11.35 -11.90
N SER A 382 -3.00 11.36 -13.03
CA SER A 382 -3.87 10.25 -13.44
C SER A 382 -3.05 9.01 -13.81
N LEU A 383 -3.61 7.83 -13.52
CA LEU A 383 -3.05 6.57 -13.95
C LEU A 383 -3.34 6.37 -15.45
N LEU A 384 -2.29 6.23 -16.26
CA LEU A 384 -2.41 6.02 -17.70
C LEU A 384 -2.39 4.53 -18.05
N ASN A 385 -1.46 3.78 -17.47
CA ASN A 385 -1.30 2.34 -17.74
C ASN A 385 -0.88 1.57 -16.48
N THR A 386 -1.42 0.36 -16.33
CA THR A 386 -0.94 -0.66 -15.38
C THR A 386 -0.25 -1.77 -16.16
N LEU A 387 0.95 -2.14 -15.74
CA LEU A 387 1.82 -3.14 -16.37
C LEU A 387 1.92 -4.36 -15.44
N ASP A 388 1.18 -5.43 -15.75
CA ASP A 388 0.80 -6.50 -14.81
C ASP A 388 1.29 -7.91 -15.18
N GLU A 389 2.24 -8.04 -16.11
CA GLU A 389 2.85 -9.33 -16.50
C GLU A 389 3.81 -9.93 -15.45
N HIS A 390 4.22 -9.13 -14.46
CA HIS A 390 5.13 -9.58 -13.41
C HIS A 390 4.37 -10.43 -12.39
N THR A 391 4.92 -11.59 -12.05
CA THR A 391 4.27 -12.55 -11.14
C THR A 391 4.73 -12.39 -9.69
N SER A 392 5.51 -11.36 -9.40
CA SER A 392 6.04 -11.02 -8.08
C SER A 392 6.46 -9.54 -8.06
N LYS A 393 6.85 -9.06 -6.88
CA LYS A 393 7.20 -7.67 -6.56
C LYS A 393 8.11 -7.03 -7.60
N VAL A 394 7.71 -5.88 -8.16
CA VAL A 394 8.53 -5.10 -9.08
C VAL A 394 9.45 -4.20 -8.28
N LYS A 395 10.76 -4.32 -8.49
CA LYS A 395 11.78 -3.66 -7.68
C LYS A 395 12.41 -2.45 -8.35
N SER A 396 12.37 -2.36 -9.68
CA SER A 396 13.00 -1.26 -10.40
C SER A 396 12.27 -0.94 -11.69
N VAL A 397 12.15 0.35 -11.99
CA VAL A 397 11.74 0.86 -13.31
C VAL A 397 12.74 1.91 -13.81
N HIS A 398 12.84 2.04 -15.15
CA HIS A 398 13.57 3.13 -15.79
C HIS A 398 13.07 3.37 -17.22
N PHE A 399 12.89 4.65 -17.58
CA PHE A 399 12.56 5.02 -18.97
C PHE A 399 13.76 4.91 -19.90
N SER A 400 13.49 4.66 -21.19
CA SER A 400 14.46 4.87 -22.26
C SER A 400 14.68 6.37 -22.48
N PRO A 401 15.86 6.80 -22.97
CA PRO A 401 16.18 8.22 -23.18
C PRO A 401 15.24 8.96 -24.15
N ASP A 402 14.54 8.23 -25.02
CA ASP A 402 13.55 8.77 -25.95
C ASP A 402 12.11 8.76 -25.41
N SER A 403 11.93 8.36 -24.14
CA SER A 403 10.63 8.24 -23.44
C SER A 403 9.64 7.23 -24.05
N LYS A 404 10.06 6.38 -24.98
CA LYS A 404 9.15 5.44 -25.68
C LYS A 404 9.04 4.08 -25.02
N MET A 405 10.08 3.64 -24.32
CA MET A 405 10.14 2.35 -23.66
C MET A 405 10.32 2.52 -22.16
N LEU A 406 9.76 1.58 -21.41
CA LEU A 406 10.03 1.40 -19.99
C LEU A 406 10.67 0.03 -19.79
N ALA A 407 11.67 -0.06 -18.92
CA ALA A 407 12.18 -1.34 -18.45
C ALA A 407 11.78 -1.54 -16.99
N SER A 408 11.34 -2.74 -16.62
CA SER A 408 11.03 -3.13 -15.24
C SER A 408 11.78 -4.40 -14.84
N GLY A 409 12.28 -4.45 -13.60
CA GLY A 409 12.92 -5.63 -13.00
C GLY A 409 12.19 -6.07 -11.73
N SER A 410 12.05 -7.39 -11.53
CA SER A 410 11.20 -7.97 -10.47
C SER A 410 11.87 -9.14 -9.72
N GLU A 411 11.30 -9.45 -8.57
CA GLU A 411 11.53 -10.66 -7.77
C GLU A 411 11.12 -11.96 -8.50
N ASP A 412 10.31 -11.86 -9.56
CA ASP A 412 10.05 -12.99 -10.46
C ASP A 412 11.25 -13.36 -11.35
N ARG A 413 12.39 -12.67 -11.17
CA ARG A 413 13.68 -12.86 -11.86
C ARG A 413 13.65 -12.42 -13.32
N LYS A 414 12.64 -11.67 -13.74
CA LYS A 414 12.47 -11.21 -15.12
C LYS A 414 12.78 -9.72 -15.22
N VAL A 415 13.20 -9.34 -16.43
CA VAL A 415 13.15 -7.96 -16.89
C VAL A 415 12.19 -7.86 -18.06
N TYR A 416 11.24 -6.94 -17.99
CA TYR A 416 10.30 -6.67 -19.07
C TYR A 416 10.53 -5.29 -19.68
N LEU A 417 10.29 -5.20 -20.98
CA LEU A 417 10.27 -3.97 -21.75
C LEU A 417 8.85 -3.69 -22.21
N TRP A 418 8.43 -2.44 -22.08
CA TRP A 418 7.06 -2.00 -22.28
C TRP A 418 7.03 -0.80 -23.21
N ASP A 419 5.98 -0.72 -24.01
CA ASP A 419 5.64 0.48 -24.75
C ASP A 419 4.96 1.48 -23.81
N VAL A 420 5.53 2.68 -23.71
CA VAL A 420 5.10 3.70 -22.73
C VAL A 420 3.75 4.32 -23.07
N GLU A 421 3.36 4.31 -24.34
CA GLU A 421 2.11 4.91 -24.79
C GLU A 421 0.95 3.96 -24.59
N THR A 422 1.09 2.73 -25.06
CA THR A 422 0.04 1.72 -25.05
C THR A 422 0.03 0.85 -23.80
N GLY A 423 1.08 0.92 -22.96
CA GLY A 423 1.28 0.04 -21.82
C GLY A 423 1.56 -1.42 -22.19
N ARG A 424 1.70 -1.73 -23.49
CA ARG A 424 1.83 -3.12 -23.94
C ARG A 424 3.22 -3.65 -23.68
N TYR A 425 3.27 -4.93 -23.30
CA TYR A 425 4.48 -5.72 -23.29
C TYR A 425 5.13 -5.73 -24.68
N ILE A 426 6.43 -5.41 -24.74
CA ILE A 426 7.26 -5.51 -25.96
C ILE A 426 8.06 -6.80 -25.92
N ARG A 427 8.81 -7.03 -24.84
CA ARG A 427 9.79 -8.12 -24.76
C ARG A 427 10.19 -8.45 -23.32
N ARG A 428 10.61 -9.69 -23.11
CA ARG A 428 11.25 -10.19 -21.88
C ARG A 428 12.74 -10.44 -22.12
N LEU A 429 13.57 -10.04 -21.17
CA LEU A 429 15.00 -10.36 -21.15
C LEU A 429 15.23 -11.56 -20.22
N PHE A 430 15.76 -12.64 -20.77
CA PHE A 430 15.92 -13.93 -20.07
C PHE A 430 17.34 -14.10 -19.53
N GLY A 431 17.49 -14.46 -18.26
CA GLY A 431 18.77 -14.98 -17.76
C GLY A 431 19.01 -14.84 -16.26
N HIS A 432 18.30 -13.96 -15.55
CA HIS A 432 18.51 -13.82 -14.11
C HIS A 432 17.96 -15.03 -13.33
N GLU A 433 18.72 -15.48 -12.33
CA GLU A 433 18.37 -16.63 -11.47
C GLU A 433 17.88 -16.23 -10.08
N GLY A 434 17.85 -14.92 -9.81
CA GLY A 434 17.37 -14.31 -8.58
C GLY A 434 16.69 -12.97 -8.85
N THR A 435 16.18 -12.34 -7.79
CA THR A 435 15.51 -11.03 -7.85
C THR A 435 16.32 -10.01 -8.62
N VAL A 436 15.70 -9.33 -9.59
CA VAL A 436 16.32 -8.21 -10.30
C VAL A 436 16.05 -6.92 -9.52
N LEU A 437 17.06 -6.41 -8.83
CA LEU A 437 16.94 -5.22 -7.96
C LEU A 437 17.08 -3.90 -8.72
N SER A 438 17.78 -3.88 -9.84
CA SER A 438 18.02 -2.65 -10.60
C SER A 438 18.00 -2.92 -12.09
N VAL A 439 17.31 -2.07 -12.83
CA VAL A 439 17.37 -1.98 -14.29
C VAL A 439 17.59 -0.53 -14.73
N ARG A 440 18.45 -0.31 -15.72
CA ARG A 440 18.75 1.01 -16.28
C ARG A 440 19.03 0.95 -17.78
N PHE A 441 18.47 1.89 -18.53
CA PHE A 441 18.94 2.18 -19.88
C PHE A 441 20.24 2.98 -19.82
N SER A 442 21.12 2.77 -20.80
CA SER A 442 22.24 3.66 -21.05
C SER A 442 21.75 5.01 -21.59
N PRO A 443 22.46 6.12 -21.31
CA PRO A 443 22.08 7.45 -21.81
C PRO A 443 21.92 7.55 -23.34
N ASN A 444 22.63 6.71 -24.10
CA ASN A 444 22.50 6.62 -25.55
C ASN A 444 21.37 5.67 -26.02
N GLY A 445 20.64 5.04 -25.11
CA GLY A 445 19.50 4.16 -25.37
C GLY A 445 19.82 2.80 -25.98
N ARG A 446 21.11 2.46 -26.20
CA ARG A 446 21.50 1.23 -26.91
C ARG A 446 21.63 0.00 -26.01
N ILE A 447 21.90 0.19 -24.72
CA ILE A 447 22.18 -0.89 -23.79
C ILE A 447 21.24 -0.79 -22.60
N ILE A 448 20.77 -1.94 -22.13
CA ILE A 448 20.13 -2.06 -20.81
C ILE A 448 21.10 -2.79 -19.89
N ALA A 449 21.27 -2.30 -18.67
CA ALA A 449 21.95 -3.03 -17.60
C ALA A 449 20.94 -3.47 -16.55
N SER A 450 21.04 -4.70 -16.09
CA SER A 450 20.24 -5.25 -14.99
C SER A 450 21.12 -5.98 -13.99
N GLY A 451 20.75 -5.97 -12.71
CA GLY A 451 21.49 -6.67 -11.66
C GLY A 451 20.65 -6.94 -10.42
N GLY A 452 21.10 -7.90 -9.61
CA GLY A 452 20.32 -8.32 -8.46
C GLY A 452 20.93 -9.42 -7.60
N TRP A 453 20.06 -10.26 -7.04
CA TRP A 453 20.39 -11.28 -6.03
C TRP A 453 21.13 -12.51 -6.56
N ASP A 454 21.12 -12.74 -7.87
CA ASP A 454 21.96 -13.77 -8.49
C ASP A 454 23.45 -13.39 -8.55
N LYS A 455 23.80 -12.22 -7.98
CA LYS A 455 25.17 -11.69 -7.92
C LYS A 455 25.75 -11.45 -9.32
N THR A 456 24.89 -11.21 -10.30
CA THR A 456 25.31 -10.84 -11.66
C THR A 456 24.86 -9.44 -12.03
N VAL A 457 25.65 -8.80 -12.89
CA VAL A 457 25.19 -7.68 -13.71
C VAL A 457 25.14 -8.17 -15.15
N ARG A 458 24.01 -7.98 -15.83
CA ARG A 458 23.79 -8.40 -17.22
C ARG A 458 23.59 -7.17 -18.09
N LEU A 459 24.13 -7.23 -19.30
CA LEU A 459 23.93 -6.23 -20.33
C LEU A 459 23.15 -6.83 -21.49
N TRP A 460 22.25 -6.02 -22.04
CA TRP A 460 21.35 -6.40 -23.11
C TRP A 460 21.36 -5.32 -24.17
N ASP A 461 21.19 -5.72 -25.42
CA ASP A 461 20.90 -4.80 -26.49
C ASP A 461 19.46 -4.28 -26.32
N ALA A 462 19.28 -2.97 -26.28
CA ALA A 462 17.97 -2.37 -25.99
C ALA A 462 16.95 -2.55 -27.11
N THR A 463 17.40 -2.77 -28.35
CA THR A 463 16.53 -2.88 -29.53
C THR A 463 16.10 -4.33 -29.74
N THR A 464 17.04 -5.25 -29.70
CA THR A 464 16.83 -6.67 -29.96
C THR A 464 16.50 -7.46 -28.69
N GLY A 465 16.85 -6.94 -27.52
CA GLY A 465 16.77 -7.65 -26.25
C GLY A 465 17.75 -8.82 -26.13
N GLU A 466 18.71 -8.92 -27.05
CA GLU A 466 19.74 -9.96 -26.99
C GLU A 466 20.66 -9.76 -25.78
N HIS A 467 21.01 -10.86 -25.14
CA HIS A 467 21.99 -10.87 -24.08
C HIS A 467 23.37 -10.56 -24.67
N LEU A 468 24.00 -9.49 -24.20
CA LEU A 468 25.33 -9.08 -24.66
C LEU A 468 26.41 -9.68 -23.77
N ARG A 469 26.25 -9.56 -22.45
CA ARG A 469 27.29 -9.87 -21.46
C ARG A 469 26.74 -10.15 -20.06
N THR A 470 27.48 -10.94 -19.28
CA THR A 470 27.23 -11.16 -17.84
C THR A 470 28.53 -10.97 -17.06
N PHE A 471 28.46 -10.18 -16.00
CA PHE A 471 29.54 -9.95 -15.04
C PHE A 471 29.18 -10.64 -13.72
N PRO A 472 29.90 -11.70 -13.31
CA PRO A 472 29.70 -12.33 -12.01
C PRO A 472 30.37 -11.54 -10.88
N TYR A 473 29.76 -11.56 -9.70
CA TYR A 473 30.29 -11.00 -8.45
C TYR A 473 30.10 -11.97 -7.28
N THR A 474 30.72 -11.63 -6.16
CA THR A 474 30.55 -12.35 -4.88
C THR A 474 29.34 -11.85 -4.08
N HIS A 475 28.80 -10.67 -4.41
CA HIS A 475 27.76 -9.97 -3.67
C HIS A 475 26.63 -9.48 -4.57
N PHE A 476 25.46 -9.24 -3.97
CA PHE A 476 24.28 -8.75 -4.69
C PHE A 476 24.53 -7.35 -5.27
N ALA A 477 24.02 -7.10 -6.47
CA ALA A 477 24.04 -5.78 -7.09
C ALA A 477 22.73 -5.05 -6.77
N ASN A 478 22.78 -4.04 -5.91
CA ASN A 478 21.60 -3.31 -5.42
C ASN A 478 21.18 -2.20 -6.38
N HIS A 479 22.14 -1.39 -6.86
CA HIS A 479 21.87 -0.29 -7.78
C HIS A 479 22.92 -0.22 -8.90
N ILE A 480 22.45 -0.02 -10.12
CA ILE A 480 23.30 0.24 -11.28
C ILE A 480 23.07 1.67 -11.76
N ARG A 481 24.13 2.37 -12.18
CA ARG A 481 24.06 3.68 -12.82
C ARG A 481 25.04 3.75 -13.98
N PHE A 482 24.58 4.22 -15.14
CA PHE A 482 25.48 4.55 -16.25
C PHE A 482 26.11 5.92 -16.04
N LEU A 483 27.39 6.04 -16.40
CA LEU A 483 27.98 7.35 -16.62
C LEU A 483 27.33 8.01 -17.85
N PRO A 484 27.24 9.36 -17.90
CA PRO A 484 26.62 10.09 -19.01
C PRO A 484 27.15 9.72 -20.41
N ASN A 485 28.43 9.35 -20.50
CA ASN A 485 29.06 8.92 -21.75
C ASN A 485 28.68 7.50 -22.21
N SER A 486 27.85 6.76 -21.46
CA SER A 486 27.45 5.37 -21.71
C SER A 486 28.59 4.35 -21.78
N ARG A 487 29.84 4.72 -21.46
CA ARG A 487 31.00 3.83 -21.54
C ARG A 487 31.28 3.07 -20.26
N LYS A 488 30.78 3.56 -19.14
CA LYS A 488 31.05 3.01 -17.82
C LYS A 488 29.77 2.90 -17.01
N ILE A 489 29.74 1.92 -16.11
CA ILE A 489 28.70 1.77 -15.10
C ILE A 489 29.31 1.81 -13.70
N VAL A 490 28.54 2.35 -12.78
CA VAL A 490 28.77 2.23 -11.34
C VAL A 490 27.77 1.23 -10.79
N VAL A 491 28.27 0.29 -10.00
CA VAL A 491 27.46 -0.76 -9.36
C VAL A 491 27.65 -0.67 -7.86
N ASP A 492 26.55 -0.48 -7.16
CA ASP A 492 26.46 -0.52 -5.70
C ASP A 492 26.10 -1.94 -5.24
N HIS A 493 26.85 -2.46 -4.27
CA HIS A 493 26.72 -3.82 -3.78
C HIS A 493 26.36 -3.85 -2.29
N ASN A 494 25.65 -4.90 -1.87
CA ASN A 494 25.23 -5.06 -0.46
C ASN A 494 26.40 -5.27 0.52
N ASP A 495 27.62 -5.50 0.03
CA ASP A 495 28.83 -5.60 0.86
C ASP A 495 29.44 -4.22 1.16
N SER A 496 28.69 -3.14 0.95
CA SER A 496 29.14 -1.78 1.20
C SER A 496 30.22 -1.32 0.20
N THR A 497 30.29 -1.90 -1.00
CA THR A 497 31.23 -1.49 -2.06
C THR A 497 30.54 -0.89 -3.27
N VAL A 498 31.17 0.14 -3.84
CA VAL A 498 30.75 0.78 -5.09
C VAL A 498 31.85 0.61 -6.12
N ASN A 499 31.56 -0.10 -7.21
CA ASN A 499 32.53 -0.50 -8.22
C ASN A 499 32.31 0.25 -9.54
N LEU A 500 33.41 0.65 -10.20
CA LEU A 500 33.41 1.25 -11.53
C LEU A 500 33.83 0.21 -12.57
N TRP A 501 33.02 0.08 -13.61
CA TRP A 501 33.24 -0.86 -14.71
C TRP A 501 33.22 -0.17 -16.04
N ASN A 502 34.06 -0.65 -16.95
CA ASN A 502 34.06 -0.25 -18.33
C ASN A 502 33.22 -1.21 -19.16
N VAL A 503 32.10 -0.71 -19.66
CA VAL A 503 31.13 -1.47 -20.47
C VAL A 503 31.73 -1.83 -21.84
N LYS A 504 32.57 -0.95 -22.40
CA LYS A 504 33.11 -1.14 -23.76
C LYS A 504 34.18 -2.23 -23.82
N ILE A 505 35.04 -2.31 -22.80
CA ILE A 505 36.16 -3.25 -22.78
C ILE A 505 35.98 -4.38 -21.77
N ASP A 506 34.78 -4.53 -21.19
CA ASP A 506 34.43 -5.67 -20.35
C ASP A 506 35.35 -5.82 -19.13
N LYS A 507 35.66 -4.70 -18.47
CA LYS A 507 36.72 -4.67 -17.44
C LYS A 507 36.30 -3.93 -16.17
N TYR A 508 36.49 -4.60 -15.03
CA TYR A 508 36.53 -3.97 -13.72
C TYR A 508 37.68 -2.97 -13.69
N GLU A 509 37.38 -1.71 -13.45
CA GLU A 509 38.42 -0.68 -13.34
C GLU A 509 38.93 -0.57 -11.90
N ARG A 510 38.02 -0.30 -10.97
CA ARG A 510 38.34 -0.12 -9.54
C ARG A 510 37.09 -0.02 -8.66
N THR A 511 37.26 -0.28 -7.37
CA THR A 511 36.33 0.12 -6.31
C THR A 511 36.49 1.61 -6.05
N LEU A 512 35.40 2.37 -6.18
CA LEU A 512 35.34 3.80 -5.89
C LEU A 512 35.19 4.07 -4.40
N VAL A 513 34.42 3.24 -3.69
CA VAL A 513 34.07 3.43 -2.28
C VAL A 513 33.93 2.09 -1.57
N LYS A 514 34.41 2.02 -0.32
CA LYS A 514 33.95 1.08 0.70
C LYS A 514 33.23 1.90 1.77
N TYR A 515 31.92 1.79 1.88
CA TYR A 515 31.12 2.54 2.84
C TYR A 515 29.79 1.83 3.12
N PRO A 516 29.36 1.68 4.39
CA PRO A 516 28.11 1.05 4.77
C PRO A 516 26.92 1.91 4.36
N GLY A 517 26.53 1.82 3.11
CA GLY A 517 25.55 2.69 2.48
C GLY A 517 24.70 1.96 1.45
N ASN A 518 23.51 2.50 1.19
CA ASN A 518 22.65 2.09 0.09
C ASN A 518 22.38 3.31 -0.78
N GLY A 519 22.46 3.13 -2.11
CA GLY A 519 22.10 4.16 -3.06
C GLY A 519 23.31 4.95 -3.57
N VAL A 520 23.40 5.00 -4.89
CA VAL A 520 24.42 5.76 -5.61
C VAL A 520 23.78 6.59 -6.72
N SER A 521 24.27 7.81 -6.89
CA SER A 521 23.95 8.64 -8.04
C SER A 521 25.20 9.29 -8.61
N ILE A 522 25.19 9.51 -9.93
CA ILE A 522 26.28 10.12 -10.68
C ILE A 522 25.80 11.49 -11.13
N ALA A 523 26.63 12.51 -10.91
CA ALA A 523 26.36 13.85 -11.39
C ALA A 523 26.20 13.83 -12.92
N PRO A 524 25.19 14.48 -13.52
CA PRO A 524 25.04 14.63 -14.97
C PRO A 524 26.32 15.03 -15.73
N ASN A 525 27.24 15.76 -15.11
CA ASN A 525 28.56 16.09 -15.71
C ASN A 525 29.57 14.92 -15.71
N GLY A 526 29.26 13.80 -15.05
CA GLY A 526 30.08 12.59 -14.95
C GLY A 526 31.31 12.70 -14.05
N ARG A 527 31.51 13.82 -13.35
CA ARG A 527 32.72 14.11 -12.58
C ARG A 527 32.62 13.73 -11.11
N SER A 528 31.41 13.63 -10.57
CA SER A 528 31.16 13.36 -9.16
C SER A 528 30.11 12.26 -8.96
N ILE A 529 30.21 11.57 -7.84
CA ILE A 529 29.19 10.65 -7.33
C ILE A 529 28.74 11.09 -5.95
N VAL A 530 27.51 10.75 -5.63
CA VAL A 530 26.95 10.85 -4.29
C VAL A 530 26.48 9.49 -3.82
N THR A 531 26.76 9.17 -2.56
CA THR A 531 26.39 7.91 -1.92
C THR A 531 25.70 8.18 -0.59
N GLY A 532 24.64 7.43 -0.30
CA GLY A 532 23.92 7.48 0.97
C GLY A 532 24.56 6.63 2.07
N GLY A 533 24.34 6.99 3.33
CA GLY A 533 24.81 6.27 4.50
C GLY A 533 23.86 6.29 5.70
N HIS A 534 24.36 5.93 6.87
CA HIS A 534 23.60 6.08 8.12
C HIS A 534 23.72 7.51 8.61
N ASN A 535 22.64 8.29 8.53
CA ASN A 535 22.59 9.72 8.89
C ASN A 535 23.51 10.64 8.07
N GLU A 536 24.10 10.15 6.97
CA GLU A 536 25.12 10.86 6.21
C GLU A 536 24.91 10.72 4.70
N VAL A 537 25.29 11.76 3.95
CA VAL A 537 25.38 11.75 2.48
C VAL A 537 26.77 12.24 2.07
N HIS A 538 27.44 11.47 1.22
CA HIS A 538 28.85 11.68 0.87
C HIS A 538 29.02 12.04 -0.60
N LEU A 539 29.67 13.17 -0.89
CA LEU A 539 30.04 13.61 -2.23
C LEU A 539 31.51 13.27 -2.53
N ARG A 540 31.77 12.68 -3.70
CA ARG A 540 33.13 12.27 -4.12
C ARG A 540 33.39 12.51 -5.62
N PRO A 541 34.61 12.89 -6.03
CA PRO A 541 34.99 12.87 -7.44
C PRO A 541 35.12 11.43 -7.99
N VAL A 542 34.72 11.20 -9.24
CA VAL A 542 34.87 9.90 -9.93
C VAL A 542 36.33 9.63 -10.29
N GLY A 543 37.12 10.67 -10.57
CA GLY A 543 38.46 10.59 -11.16
C GLY A 543 39.61 10.44 -10.17
N ILE A 544 39.51 10.98 -8.96
CA ILE A 544 40.62 11.13 -8.00
C ILE A 544 40.25 10.42 -6.69
N PHE A 545 41.21 9.72 -6.06
CA PHE A 545 41.10 9.29 -4.66
C PHE A 545 41.13 10.53 -3.75
N GLY A 546 39.97 11.16 -3.58
CA GLY A 546 39.77 12.26 -2.63
C GLY A 546 38.98 11.81 -1.41
N PHE A 547 39.22 12.43 -0.26
CA PHE A 547 38.37 12.23 0.91
C PHE A 547 36.92 12.63 0.61
N PRO A 548 35.92 11.87 1.10
CA PRO A 548 34.53 12.24 0.95
C PRO A 548 34.26 13.61 1.60
N LYS A 549 33.44 14.42 0.94
CA LYS A 549 32.84 15.61 1.54
C LYS A 549 31.44 15.24 2.01
N THR A 550 31.24 15.21 3.32
CA THR A 550 29.91 14.98 3.91
C THR A 550 29.06 16.25 3.75
N LEU A 551 27.81 16.08 3.31
CA LEU A 551 26.83 17.17 3.30
C LEU A 551 26.38 17.46 4.74
N LYS A 552 26.18 18.73 5.09
CA LYS A 552 25.84 19.11 6.46
C LYS A 552 24.37 18.82 6.76
N GLY A 553 24.09 18.42 7.99
CA GLY A 553 22.76 18.05 8.47
C GLY A 553 22.56 16.54 8.53
N ALA A 554 21.90 16.07 9.59
CA ALA A 554 21.59 14.67 9.74
C ALA A 554 20.40 14.29 8.85
N THR A 555 20.48 13.14 8.20
CA THR A 555 19.27 12.49 7.66
C THR A 555 18.56 11.72 8.75
N GLY A 556 17.28 11.46 8.57
CA GLY A 556 16.48 10.69 9.52
C GLY A 556 16.71 9.18 9.42
N GLY A 557 17.91 8.73 9.77
CA GLY A 557 18.30 7.33 9.74
C GLY A 557 19.07 6.94 8.48
N TRP A 558 18.84 5.71 8.03
CA TRP A 558 19.49 5.18 6.83
C TRP A 558 18.99 5.89 5.58
N VAL A 559 19.91 6.37 4.76
CA VAL A 559 19.64 6.81 3.40
C VAL A 559 19.47 5.58 2.51
N LYS A 560 18.30 5.47 1.88
CA LYS A 560 17.96 4.37 0.97
C LYS A 560 18.36 4.65 -0.46
N ASN A 561 18.27 5.92 -0.87
CA ASN A 561 18.54 6.34 -2.22
C ASN A 561 18.97 7.81 -2.26
N VAL A 562 19.67 8.19 -3.32
CA VAL A 562 20.11 9.56 -3.58
C VAL A 562 19.95 9.87 -5.07
N SER A 563 19.66 11.12 -5.39
CA SER A 563 19.61 11.63 -6.77
C SER A 563 20.26 13.00 -6.89
N PHE A 564 20.98 13.23 -7.98
CA PHE A 564 21.39 14.58 -8.38
C PHE A 564 20.25 15.24 -9.16
N SER A 565 20.19 16.57 -9.08
CA SER A 565 19.42 17.36 -10.02
C SER A 565 20.07 17.37 -11.41
N PRO A 566 19.29 17.58 -12.49
CA PRO A 566 19.80 17.65 -13.86
C PRO A 566 20.89 18.71 -14.09
N ASP A 567 20.87 19.80 -13.33
CA ASP A 567 21.84 20.90 -13.40
C ASP A 567 23.13 20.68 -12.57
N ASN A 568 23.21 19.58 -11.80
CA ASN A 568 24.28 19.27 -10.83
C ASN A 568 24.36 20.21 -9.60
N HIS A 569 23.36 21.06 -9.35
CA HIS A 569 23.40 22.02 -8.26
C HIS A 569 22.84 21.51 -6.95
N THR A 570 21.92 20.54 -6.99
CA THR A 570 21.30 19.98 -5.78
C THR A 570 21.36 18.46 -5.76
N VAL A 571 21.24 17.91 -4.55
CA VAL A 571 21.09 16.48 -4.30
C VAL A 571 19.90 16.28 -3.40
N ALA A 572 19.10 15.25 -3.68
CA ALA A 572 18.03 14.78 -2.81
C ALA A 572 18.37 13.38 -2.27
N SER A 573 17.94 13.09 -1.04
CA SER A 573 17.99 11.75 -0.45
C SER A 573 16.59 11.23 -0.08
N ALA A 574 16.44 9.91 -0.18
CA ALA A 574 15.31 9.15 0.34
C ALA A 574 15.70 8.51 1.68
N ASN A 575 14.95 8.77 2.75
CA ASN A 575 15.34 8.38 4.10
C ASN A 575 14.41 7.36 4.75
N LYS A 576 14.96 6.59 5.70
CA LYS A 576 14.25 5.55 6.45
C LYS A 576 13.10 6.09 7.32
N ASP A 577 13.18 7.31 7.82
CA ASP A 577 12.12 7.92 8.63
C ASP A 577 10.94 8.46 7.82
N GLY A 578 10.98 8.38 6.49
CA GLY A 578 9.93 8.91 5.62
C GLY A 578 10.18 10.33 5.13
N THR A 579 11.35 10.90 5.40
CA THR A 579 11.71 12.24 4.91
C THR A 579 12.44 12.21 3.56
N VAL A 580 12.33 13.32 2.83
CA VAL A 580 13.18 13.64 1.68
C VAL A 580 13.99 14.88 2.01
N THR A 581 15.30 14.75 2.01
CA THR A 581 16.19 15.86 2.37
C THR A 581 16.93 16.34 1.12
N VAL A 582 17.07 17.66 0.97
CA VAL A 582 17.65 18.31 -0.21
C VAL A 582 18.79 19.23 0.20
N TRP A 583 19.93 19.14 -0.49
CA TRP A 583 21.11 19.95 -0.23
C TRP A 583 21.62 20.65 -1.48
N ASP A 584 22.35 21.73 -1.23
CA ASP A 584 23.17 22.40 -2.21
C ASP A 584 24.52 21.69 -2.39
N VAL A 585 24.90 21.36 -3.62
CA VAL A 585 26.16 20.65 -3.90
C VAL A 585 27.39 21.53 -3.64
N SER A 586 27.27 22.85 -3.85
CA SER A 586 28.38 23.80 -3.79
C SER A 586 28.66 24.26 -2.36
N THR A 587 27.62 24.66 -1.61
CA THR A 587 27.72 25.12 -0.22
C THR A 587 27.70 23.95 0.76
N LYS A 588 27.11 22.82 0.37
CA LYS A 588 26.86 21.61 1.20
C LYS A 588 25.89 21.86 2.34
N GLU A 589 25.16 22.97 2.28
CA GLU A 589 24.13 23.32 3.25
C GLU A 589 22.79 22.69 2.87
N LEU A 590 21.96 22.49 3.88
CA LEU A 590 20.60 22.00 3.74
C LEU A 590 19.72 23.07 3.06
N ILE A 591 18.97 22.68 2.03
CA ILE A 591 17.99 23.52 1.34
C ILE A 591 16.59 23.25 1.91
N ALA A 592 16.21 21.98 1.98
CA ALA A 592 14.86 21.58 2.40
C ALA A 592 14.87 20.21 3.07
N ASN A 593 13.89 20.00 3.95
CA ASN A 593 13.57 18.69 4.49
C ASN A 593 12.06 18.48 4.44
N PHE A 594 11.61 17.68 3.47
CA PHE A 594 10.21 17.36 3.28
C PHE A 594 9.80 16.19 4.16
N ALA A 595 8.71 16.37 4.91
CA ALA A 595 8.10 15.34 5.72
C ALA A 595 6.65 15.15 5.27
N GLY A 596 6.22 13.91 5.08
CA GLY A 596 4.86 13.62 4.65
C GLY A 596 4.57 12.17 4.27
N HIS A 597 5.60 11.36 4.00
CA HIS A 597 5.42 9.92 3.91
C HIS A 597 5.23 9.30 5.30
N GLY A 598 4.32 8.33 5.40
CA GLY A 598 4.06 7.59 6.63
C GLY A 598 5.02 6.42 6.85
N SER A 599 5.93 6.17 5.91
CA SER A 599 6.91 5.08 5.96
C SER A 599 8.19 5.44 5.23
N VAL A 600 9.12 4.49 5.16
CA VAL A 600 10.42 4.61 4.50
C VAL A 600 10.26 5.13 3.06
N VAL A 601 11.02 6.17 2.70
CA VAL A 601 11.17 6.55 1.29
C VAL A 601 12.21 5.62 0.66
N ASN A 602 11.79 4.87 -0.35
CA ASN A 602 12.62 3.87 -1.03
C ASN A 602 13.48 4.47 -2.14
N GLN A 603 12.93 5.42 -2.91
CA GLN A 603 13.63 6.06 -4.02
C GLN A 603 13.17 7.50 -4.23
N VAL A 604 14.09 8.36 -4.68
CA VAL A 604 13.79 9.73 -5.14
C VAL A 604 14.37 9.96 -6.54
N CYS A 605 13.71 10.80 -7.33
CA CYS A 605 14.23 11.29 -8.60
C CYS A 605 13.76 12.73 -8.86
N PHE A 606 14.60 13.53 -9.50
CA PHE A 606 14.20 14.86 -9.97
C PHE A 606 13.44 14.74 -11.30
N SER A 607 12.53 15.69 -11.54
CA SER A 607 12.00 15.96 -12.86
C SER A 607 13.13 16.41 -13.81
N PRO A 608 12.99 16.24 -15.14
CA PRO A 608 14.04 16.63 -16.09
C PRO A 608 14.38 18.13 -16.09
N ASP A 609 13.45 18.98 -15.68
CA ASP A 609 13.65 20.42 -15.50
C ASP A 609 14.22 20.80 -14.12
N GLY A 610 14.36 19.83 -13.21
CA GLY A 610 14.89 20.02 -11.86
C GLY A 610 13.96 20.74 -10.87
N GLN A 611 12.73 21.08 -11.27
CA GLN A 611 11.81 21.86 -10.43
C GLN A 611 11.02 21.03 -9.42
N THR A 612 10.87 19.73 -9.68
CA THR A 612 10.08 18.84 -8.84
C THR A 612 10.90 17.60 -8.47
N ILE A 613 10.69 17.06 -7.27
CA ILE A 613 11.19 15.75 -6.85
C ILE A 613 10.01 14.79 -6.73
N ALA A 614 10.10 13.60 -7.32
CA ALA A 614 9.21 12.50 -7.01
C ALA A 614 9.87 11.59 -5.97
N SER A 615 9.12 11.20 -4.94
CA SER A 615 9.56 10.27 -3.90
C SER A 615 8.62 9.08 -3.79
N ALA A 616 9.16 7.87 -3.91
CA ALA A 616 8.44 6.62 -3.74
C ALA A 616 8.62 6.07 -2.33
N SER A 617 7.53 5.64 -1.69
CA SER A 617 7.53 5.21 -0.30
C SER A 617 6.91 3.83 -0.08
N SER A 618 7.36 3.19 1.00
CA SER A 618 6.79 1.96 1.54
C SER A 618 5.35 2.12 2.06
N ASP A 619 4.87 3.36 2.19
CA ASP A 619 3.46 3.64 2.45
C ASP A 619 2.57 3.42 1.22
N GLY A 620 3.11 3.04 0.07
CA GLY A 620 2.32 2.78 -1.13
C GLY A 620 1.84 4.04 -1.82
N THR A 621 2.61 5.13 -1.74
CA THR A 621 2.34 6.36 -2.47
C THR A 621 3.61 6.94 -3.09
N VAL A 622 3.41 7.82 -4.08
CA VAL A 622 4.44 8.76 -4.55
C VAL A 622 4.02 10.17 -4.18
N LEU A 623 4.92 10.96 -3.63
CA LEU A 623 4.73 12.39 -3.43
C LEU A 623 5.60 13.18 -4.41
N LEU A 624 5.00 14.23 -4.98
CA LEU A 624 5.70 15.21 -5.82
C LEU A 624 5.94 16.47 -4.99
N TRP A 625 7.19 16.92 -4.91
CA TRP A 625 7.61 18.06 -4.09
C TRP A 625 8.18 19.16 -4.97
N ASP A 626 7.77 20.41 -4.73
CA ASP A 626 8.43 21.53 -5.37
C ASP A 626 9.79 21.79 -4.73
N VAL A 627 10.82 21.85 -5.56
CA VAL A 627 12.18 22.16 -5.12
C VAL A 627 12.26 23.66 -4.89
N PRO A 628 12.64 24.13 -3.69
CA PRO A 628 12.78 25.56 -3.43
C PRO A 628 13.79 26.16 -4.41
N GLN A 629 13.35 27.20 -5.12
CA GLN A 629 14.22 27.98 -5.98
C GLN A 629 15.20 28.77 -5.09
N ARG A 630 16.45 28.89 -5.56
CA ARG A 630 17.52 29.61 -4.85
C ARG A 630 17.29 31.10 -4.76
#